data_AF-A0A7J8JUA1-F1
#
_entry.id   AF-A0A7J8JUA1-F1
#
_cell.length_a   1.000
_cell.length_b   1.000
_cell.length_c   1.000
_cell.angle_alpha   90.00
_cell.angle_beta   90.00
_cell.angle_gamma   90.00
#
_symmetry.space_group_name_H-M   'P 1'
#
loop_
_entity.id
_entity.type
_entity.pdbx_description
1 polymer ?
#
loop_
_entity_poly.entity_id
_entity_poly.type
_entity_poly.pdbx_seq_one_letter_code
_entity_poly.pdbx_strand_id
1 'polypeptide(L)'
;MASPTRKPEPQVLAALLHALPLKEDLEEWVTIGHLFSFLYQSSPDQVVHVAPELLRICSLIQADDRTPPDTKGALLLLLTFLAKQHTDSFHSALGSLPGDKAQELQAILGLT
;
A
#
# COMPACT_ATOMS: atom_id res chain seq x y z
N MET A 1 10.30 25.91 7.42
CA MET A 1 9.56 24.70 7.86
C MET A 1 8.76 24.20 6.66
N ALA A 2 8.96 22.96 6.23
CA ALA A 2 8.22 22.40 5.10
C ALA A 2 6.74 22.25 5.50
N SER A 3 5.82 22.78 4.70
CA SER A 3 4.39 22.63 4.92
C SER A 3 3.99 21.15 4.74
N PRO A 4 3.18 20.57 5.64
CA PRO A 4 2.74 19.17 5.57
C PRO A 4 1.76 18.88 4.41
N THR A 5 1.48 19.87 3.57
CA THR A 5 0.56 19.80 2.44
C THR A 5 1.23 19.42 1.12
N ARG A 6 2.56 19.26 1.11
CA ARG A 6 3.29 18.97 -0.13
C ARG A 6 3.21 17.48 -0.45
N LYS A 7 2.74 17.16 -1.66
CA LYS A 7 2.77 15.80 -2.20
C LYS A 7 4.20 15.25 -2.11
N PRO A 8 4.41 14.01 -1.65
CA PRO A 8 5.73 13.38 -1.65
C PRO A 8 6.32 13.39 -3.06
N GLU A 9 7.64 13.48 -3.19
CA GLU A 9 8.25 13.27 -4.51
C GLU A 9 8.10 11.79 -4.92
N PRO A 10 7.71 11.49 -6.18
CA PRO A 10 7.45 10.11 -6.61
C PRO A 10 8.62 9.15 -6.35
N GLN A 11 9.85 9.61 -6.57
CA GLN A 11 11.06 8.80 -6.35
C GLN A 11 11.28 8.47 -4.87
N VAL A 12 10.99 9.43 -3.98
CA VAL A 12 11.10 9.25 -2.53
C VAL A 12 10.04 8.27 -2.04
N LEU A 13 8.80 8.40 -2.52
CA LEU A 13 7.73 7.47 -2.18
C LEU A 13 8.05 6.05 -2.67
N ALA A 14 8.50 5.91 -3.92
CA ALA A 14 8.87 4.61 -4.48
C ALA A 14 10.01 3.95 -3.68
N ALA A 15 11.07 4.69 -3.36
CA ALA A 15 12.19 4.18 -2.56
C ALA A 15 11.74 3.76 -1.15
N LEU A 16 10.87 4.55 -0.50
CA LEU A 16 10.32 4.22 0.81
C LEU A 16 9.49 2.93 0.77
N LEU A 17 8.58 2.79 -0.20
CA LEU A 17 7.75 1.59 -0.33
C LEU A 17 8.58 0.36 -0.68
N HIS A 18 9.62 0.52 -1.50
CA HIS A 18 10.54 -0.56 -1.83
C HIS A 18 11.28 -1.09 -0.60
N ALA A 19 11.62 -0.22 0.37
CA ALA A 19 12.30 -0.61 1.60
C ALA A 19 11.41 -1.38 2.59
N LEU A 20 10.08 -1.37 2.42
CA LEU A 20 9.14 -2.12 3.25
C LEU A 20 9.12 -3.62 2.88
N PRO A 21 8.79 -4.52 3.83
CA PRO A 21 8.30 -4.28 5.19
C PRO A 21 9.41 -3.91 6.20
N LEU A 22 9.02 -3.25 7.30
CA LEU A 22 9.91 -2.95 8.42
C LEU A 22 10.39 -4.24 9.10
N LYS A 23 11.68 -4.28 9.49
CA LYS A 23 12.33 -5.47 10.04
C LYS A 23 12.71 -5.36 11.51
N GLU A 24 13.03 -4.15 11.98
CA GLU A 24 13.61 -3.92 13.31
C GLU A 24 12.73 -3.00 14.14
N ASP A 25 12.60 -1.73 13.71
CA ASP A 25 11.77 -0.75 14.38
C ASP A 25 10.30 -0.92 13.97
N LEU A 26 9.59 -1.80 14.67
CA LEU A 26 8.19 -2.12 14.38
C LEU A 26 7.22 -1.06 14.89
N GLU A 27 7.65 -0.16 15.79
CA GLU A 27 6.81 0.96 16.27
C GLU A 27 6.50 1.93 15.13
N GLU A 28 7.43 2.06 14.18
CA GLU A 28 7.26 2.88 12.97
C GLU A 28 6.19 2.37 12.00
N TRP A 29 5.62 1.18 12.20
CA TRP A 29 4.44 0.76 11.42
C TRP A 29 3.27 1.72 11.59
N VAL A 30 3.13 2.35 12.76
CA VAL A 30 2.10 3.36 13.01
C VAL A 30 2.32 4.58 12.11
N THR A 31 3.58 5.04 12.00
CA THR A 31 3.96 6.13 11.09
C THR A 31 3.70 5.78 9.63
N ILE A 32 4.02 4.56 9.22
CA ILE A 32 3.71 4.07 7.86
C ILE A 32 2.20 4.00 7.61
N GLY A 33 1.40 3.61 8.61
CA GLY A 33 -0.06 3.64 8.53
C GLY A 33 -0.62 5.07 8.36
N HIS A 34 -0.05 6.04 9.09
CA HIS A 34 -0.38 7.45 8.90
C HIS A 34 0.00 7.94 7.50
N LEU A 35 1.14 7.51 6.94
CA LEU A 35 1.52 7.81 5.57
C LEU A 35 0.49 7.26 4.57
N PHE A 36 0.05 6.01 4.70
CA PHE A 36 -0.98 5.44 3.82
C PHE A 36 -2.29 6.23 3.88
N SER A 37 -2.70 6.61 5.09
CA SER A 37 -3.90 7.44 5.30
C SER A 37 -3.75 8.82 4.66
N PHE A 38 -2.60 9.44 4.82
CA PHE A 38 -2.27 10.72 4.20
C PHE A 38 -2.28 10.65 2.67
N LEU A 39 -1.69 9.61 2.07
CA LEU A 39 -1.70 9.39 0.63
C LEU A 39 -3.13 9.28 0.10
N TYR A 40 -3.99 8.50 0.77
CA TYR A 40 -5.39 8.36 0.38
C TYR A 40 -6.15 9.71 0.44
N GLN A 41 -5.95 10.49 1.50
CA GLN A 41 -6.68 11.74 1.72
C GLN A 41 -6.19 12.88 0.84
N SER A 42 -4.88 12.97 0.62
CA SER A 42 -4.25 14.16 0.02
C SER A 42 -3.81 13.95 -1.42
N SER A 43 -3.44 12.74 -1.82
CA SER A 43 -2.83 12.46 -3.14
C SER A 43 -3.05 11.02 -3.61
N PRO A 44 -4.30 10.54 -3.71
CA PRO A 44 -4.57 9.13 -4.00
C PRO A 44 -4.05 8.71 -5.38
N ASP A 45 -4.10 9.59 -6.40
CA ASP A 45 -3.60 9.25 -7.74
C ASP A 45 -2.09 9.03 -7.80
N GLN A 46 -1.32 9.52 -6.82
CA GLN A 46 0.11 9.28 -6.77
C GLN A 46 0.44 7.80 -6.54
N VAL A 47 -0.49 7.05 -5.94
CA VAL A 47 -0.26 5.65 -5.60
C VAL A 47 -0.37 4.70 -6.80
N VAL A 48 -0.90 5.18 -7.93
CA VAL A 48 -1.09 4.37 -9.15
C VAL A 48 0.24 3.84 -9.68
N HIS A 49 1.28 4.67 -9.70
CA HIS A 49 2.61 4.29 -10.20
C HIS A 49 3.38 3.36 -9.26
N VAL A 50 2.95 3.25 -7.99
CA VAL A 50 3.57 2.38 -6.98
C VAL A 50 2.62 1.24 -6.56
N ALA A 51 1.56 0.99 -7.32
CA ALA A 51 0.61 -0.08 -7.07
C ALA A 51 1.27 -1.47 -6.90
N PRO A 52 2.30 -1.87 -7.68
CA PRO A 52 2.99 -3.15 -7.47
C PRO A 52 3.63 -3.27 -6.08
N GLU A 53 4.24 -2.19 -5.59
CA GLU A 53 4.87 -2.17 -4.26
C GLU A 53 3.82 -2.24 -3.15
N LEU A 54 2.69 -1.54 -3.29
CA LEU A 54 1.60 -1.60 -2.32
C LEU A 54 0.98 -3.00 -2.22
N LEU A 55 0.76 -3.65 -3.37
CA LEU A 55 0.29 -5.04 -3.42
C LEU A 55 1.30 -6.01 -2.82
N ARG A 56 2.59 -5.86 -3.14
CA ARG A 56 3.67 -6.65 -2.55
C ARG A 56 3.69 -6.50 -1.03
N ILE A 57 3.68 -5.28 -0.51
CA ILE A 57 3.66 -5.02 0.94
C ILE A 57 2.44 -5.69 1.57
N CYS A 58 1.25 -5.50 1.01
CA CYS A 58 0.03 -6.10 1.55
C CYS A 58 0.12 -7.63 1.61
N SER A 59 0.64 -8.27 0.55
CA SER A 59 0.82 -9.73 0.51
C SER A 59 1.78 -10.26 1.58
N LEU A 60 2.73 -9.42 2.04
CA LEU A 60 3.73 -9.78 3.03
C LEU A 60 3.24 -9.53 4.46
N ILE A 61 2.51 -8.44 4.70
CA ILE A 61 2.13 -8.03 6.06
C ILE A 61 0.77 -8.58 6.51
N GLN A 62 -0.07 -9.09 5.59
CA GLN A 62 -1.44 -9.47 5.96
C GLN A 62 -1.49 -10.56 7.03
N ALA A 63 -0.66 -11.59 6.90
CA ALA A 63 -0.52 -12.66 7.88
C ALA A 63 0.40 -12.31 9.07
N ASP A 64 1.01 -11.12 9.10
CA ASP A 64 1.92 -10.73 10.18
C ASP A 64 1.17 -10.04 11.32
N ASP A 65 1.05 -10.70 12.47
CA ASP A 65 0.37 -10.19 13.66
C ASP A 65 1.10 -9.01 14.32
N ARG A 66 2.36 -8.76 13.93
CA ARG A 66 3.15 -7.63 14.46
C ARG A 66 2.81 -6.31 13.77
N THR A 67 2.15 -6.35 12.60
CA THR A 67 1.71 -5.14 11.93
C THR A 67 0.36 -4.68 12.49
N PRO A 68 0.23 -3.44 12.97
CA PRO A 68 -1.03 -2.92 13.51
C PRO A 68 -2.21 -3.07 12.54
N PRO A 69 -3.41 -3.45 13.02
CA PRO A 69 -4.60 -3.57 12.18
C PRO A 69 -4.94 -2.29 11.42
N ASP A 70 -4.77 -1.13 12.05
CA ASP A 70 -5.05 0.17 11.43
C ASP A 70 -4.12 0.45 10.24
N THR A 71 -2.84 0.07 10.34
CA THR A 71 -1.88 0.16 9.23
C THR A 71 -2.30 -0.75 8.06
N LYS A 72 -2.72 -1.99 8.36
CA LYS A 72 -3.26 -2.91 7.34
C LYS A 72 -4.53 -2.33 6.69
N GLY A 73 -5.42 -1.77 7.50
CA GLY A 73 -6.65 -1.12 7.04
C GLY A 73 -6.40 0.06 6.12
N ALA A 74 -5.44 0.94 6.48
CA ALA A 74 -5.06 2.07 5.64
C ALA A 74 -4.44 1.63 4.29
N LEU A 75 -3.63 0.57 4.29
CA LEU A 75 -3.11 0.00 3.04
C LEU A 75 -4.22 -0.61 2.18
N LEU A 76 -5.15 -1.35 2.80
CA LEU A 76 -6.32 -1.91 2.09
C LEU A 76 -7.22 -0.82 1.50
N LEU A 77 -7.34 0.33 2.16
CA LEU A 77 -8.09 1.47 1.63
C LEU A 77 -7.48 2.00 0.32
N LEU A 78 -6.15 2.12 0.26
CA LEU A 78 -5.43 2.48 -0.97
C LEU A 78 -5.61 1.43 -2.07
N LEU A 79 -5.50 0.14 -1.74
CA LEU A 79 -5.70 -0.94 -2.70
C LEU A 79 -7.15 -1.00 -3.22
N THR A 80 -8.12 -0.76 -2.34
CA THR A 80 -9.54 -0.67 -2.72
C THR A 80 -9.79 0.52 -3.65
N PHE A 81 -9.15 1.66 -3.38
CA PHE A 81 -9.17 2.81 -4.30
C PHE A 81 -8.60 2.44 -5.67
N LEU A 82 -7.43 1.79 -5.72
CA LEU A 82 -6.81 1.35 -6.97
C LEU A 82 -7.70 0.36 -7.73
N ALA A 83 -8.26 -0.63 -7.06
CA ALA A 83 -9.13 -1.63 -7.68
C ALA A 83 -10.39 -0.99 -8.31
N LYS A 84 -10.96 0.03 -7.65
CA LYS A 84 -12.20 0.69 -8.09
C LYS A 84 -12.01 1.80 -9.12
N GLN A 85 -10.93 2.58 -9.01
CA GLN A 85 -10.73 3.80 -9.80
C GLN A 85 -9.63 3.66 -10.86
N HIS A 86 -8.71 2.71 -10.69
CA HIS A 86 -7.55 2.48 -11.55
C HIS A 86 -7.39 0.99 -11.87
N THR A 87 -8.50 0.36 -12.29
CA THR A 87 -8.66 -1.09 -12.43
C THR A 87 -7.61 -1.73 -13.34
N ASP A 88 -7.27 -1.11 -14.47
CA ASP A 88 -6.25 -1.63 -15.38
C ASP A 88 -4.86 -1.67 -14.73
N SER A 89 -4.47 -0.57 -14.08
CA SER A 89 -3.21 -0.48 -13.33
C SER A 89 -3.18 -1.47 -12.18
N PHE A 90 -4.30 -1.64 -11.47
CA PHE A 90 -4.44 -2.61 -10.39
C PHE A 90 -4.27 -4.04 -10.88
N HIS A 91 -4.97 -4.45 -11.95
CA HIS A 91 -4.87 -5.81 -12.48
C HIS A 91 -3.51 -6.11 -13.09
N SER A 92 -2.90 -5.14 -13.77
CA SER A 92 -1.52 -5.26 -14.27
C SER A 92 -0.54 -5.50 -13.12
N ALA A 93 -0.64 -4.72 -12.04
CA ALA A 93 0.18 -4.90 -10.85
C ALA A 93 -0.10 -6.23 -10.13
N LEU A 94 -1.37 -6.63 -10.04
CA LEU A 94 -1.78 -7.90 -9.44
C LEU A 94 -1.23 -9.11 -10.20
N GLY A 95 -1.20 -9.04 -11.54
CA GLY A 95 -0.61 -10.07 -12.40
C GLY A 95 0.90 -10.23 -12.25
N SER A 96 1.59 -9.28 -11.60
CA SER A 96 3.02 -9.38 -11.30
C SER A 96 3.32 -10.16 -10.02
N LEU A 97 2.30 -10.43 -9.19
CA LEU A 97 2.46 -11.22 -7.97
C LEU A 97 2.39 -12.73 -8.25
N PRO A 98 2.96 -13.56 -7.34
CA PRO A 98 2.68 -14.99 -7.32
C PRO A 98 1.17 -15.28 -7.25
N GLY A 99 0.70 -16.31 -7.96
CA GLY A 99 -0.73 -16.58 -8.13
C GLY A 99 -1.50 -16.83 -6.83
N ASP A 100 -0.87 -17.51 -5.88
CA ASP A 100 -1.40 -17.72 -4.52
C ASP A 100 -1.61 -16.39 -3.79
N LYS A 101 -0.61 -15.50 -3.83
CA LYS A 101 -0.69 -14.16 -3.22
C LYS A 101 -1.71 -13.26 -3.90
N ALA A 102 -1.78 -13.31 -5.22
CA ALA A 102 -2.80 -12.57 -5.97
C ALA A 102 -4.21 -13.03 -5.61
N GLN A 103 -4.43 -14.34 -5.42
CA GLN A 103 -5.73 -14.89 -5.05
C GLN A 103 -6.11 -14.53 -3.61
N GLU A 104 -5.17 -14.62 -2.66
CA GLU A 104 -5.36 -14.17 -1.27
C GLU A 104 -5.80 -12.70 -1.22
N LEU A 105 -5.10 -11.82 -1.95
CA LEU A 105 -5.43 -10.39 -1.98
C LEU A 105 -6.78 -10.11 -2.64
N GLN A 106 -7.15 -10.84 -3.68
CA GLN A 106 -8.49 -10.73 -4.28
C GLN A 106 -9.59 -11.11 -3.30
N ALA A 107 -9.40 -12.18 -2.53
CA ALA A 107 -10.36 -12.60 -1.51
C ALA A 107 -10.50 -11.55 -0.40
N ILE A 108 -9.39 -10.98 0.07
CA ILE A 108 -9.38 -9.93 1.09
C ILE A 108 -10.11 -8.66 0.62
N LEU A 109 -9.94 -8.29 -0.65
CA LEU A 109 -10.57 -7.11 -1.24
C LEU A 109 -12.04 -7.36 -1.68
N GLY A 110 -12.54 -8.59 -1.56
CA GLY A 110 -13.89 -8.96 -1.98
C GLY A 110 -14.09 -8.90 -3.51
N LEU A 111 -13.05 -9.24 -4.27
CA LEU A 111 -13.04 -9.17 -5.74
C LEU A 111 -13.18 -10.55 -6.42
N THR A 112 -13.39 -11.61 -5.64
CA THR A 112 -13.61 -13.00 -6.09
C THR A 112 -15.06 -13.28 -6.42
#